data_AF-A0A917HQ38-F1
#
_entry.id   AF-A0A917HQ38-F1
#
_cell.length_a   1.000
_cell.length_b   1.000
_cell.length_c   1.000
_cell.angle_alpha   90.00
_cell.angle_beta   90.00
_cell.angle_gamma   90.00
#
_symmetry.space_group_name_H-M   'P 1'
#
loop_
_entity.id
_entity.type
_entity.pdbx_description
1 polymer ?
#
loop_
_entity_poly.entity_id
_entity_poly.type
_entity_poly.pdbx_seq_one_letter_code
_entity_poly.pdbx_strand_id
1 'polypeptide(L)'
;MQKVVRMGNFRTVFKWGIIGLLFAGACLIATKPGDSQYEKWLAAKHGIVCWNDPMLLTVCKKDGEPIEWRSKGVTTGVFTLKVRDRYTTDDRTYEIHTIGLFGSFIDFSVIKGDGSGV
;
A
#
# COMPACT_ATOMS: atom_id res chain seq x y z
N MET A 1 31.84 14.14 -55.82
CA MET A 1 30.94 13.11 -55.26
C MET A 1 30.47 13.57 -53.87
N GLN A 2 29.29 14.18 -53.76
CA GLN A 2 28.72 14.60 -52.46
C GLN A 2 27.83 13.48 -51.90
N LYS A 3 28.18 12.99 -50.71
CA LYS A 3 27.33 12.07 -49.93
C LYS A 3 26.13 12.84 -49.40
N VAL A 4 24.96 12.58 -49.98
CA VAL A 4 23.67 12.95 -49.41
C VAL A 4 23.45 12.06 -48.19
N VAL A 5 23.83 12.54 -47.01
CA VAL A 5 23.48 11.90 -45.74
C VAL A 5 21.97 12.08 -45.56
N ARG A 6 21.22 11.01 -45.84
CA ARG A 6 19.76 10.93 -45.68
C ARG A 6 19.38 11.45 -44.29
N MET A 7 18.76 12.62 -44.26
CA MET A 7 18.18 13.27 -43.09
C MET A 7 16.86 12.56 -42.73
N GLY A 8 16.96 11.29 -42.35
CA GLY A 8 15.82 10.38 -42.27
C GLY A 8 15.60 9.73 -40.91
N ASN A 9 16.12 10.29 -39.80
CA ASN A 9 16.01 9.63 -38.49
C ASN A 9 15.67 10.57 -37.30
N PHE A 10 15.75 11.90 -37.46
CA PHE A 10 15.58 12.81 -36.31
C PHE A 10 14.17 12.77 -35.70
N ARG A 11 13.12 12.77 -36.54
CA ARG A 11 11.72 12.70 -36.09
C ARG A 11 11.40 11.36 -35.42
N THR A 12 12.06 10.28 -35.85
CA THR A 12 11.86 8.93 -35.31
C THR A 12 12.53 8.81 -33.95
N VAL A 13 13.79 9.25 -33.81
CA VAL A 13 14.52 9.25 -32.53
C VAL A 13 13.81 10.13 -31.50
N PHE A 14 13.31 11.30 -31.89
CA PHE A 14 12.56 12.19 -30.98
C PHE A 14 11.24 11.57 -30.53
N LYS A 15 10.51 10.89 -31.43
CA LYS A 15 9.29 10.15 -31.09
C LYS A 15 9.54 9.02 -30.10
N TRP A 16 10.56 8.19 -30.35
CA TRP A 16 10.92 7.10 -29.43
C TRP A 16 11.45 7.61 -28.08
N GLY A 17 12.16 8.75 -28.08
CA GLY A 17 12.59 9.42 -26.85
C GLY A 17 11.42 9.88 -25.97
N ILE A 18 10.39 10.49 -26.56
CA ILE A 18 9.18 10.89 -25.83
C ILE A 18 8.42 9.67 -25.29
N ILE A 19 8.30 8.60 -26.09
CA ILE A 19 7.65 7.35 -25.65
C ILE A 19 8.41 6.74 -24.47
N GLY A 20 9.75 6.72 -24.53
CA GLY A 20 10.60 6.24 -23.43
C GLY A 20 10.43 7.07 -22.15
N LEU A 21 10.36 8.40 -22.28
CA LEU A 21 10.14 9.31 -21.15
C LEU A 21 8.76 9.09 -20.50
N LEU A 22 7.71 8.97 -21.31
CA LEU A 22 6.35 8.71 -20.81
C LEU A 22 6.25 7.35 -20.13
N PHE A 23 6.92 6.33 -20.67
CA PHE A 23 6.96 5.00 -20.07
C PHE A 23 7.70 5.01 -18.72
N ALA A 24 8.85 5.67 -18.65
CA ALA A 24 9.59 5.84 -17.39
C ALA A 24 8.77 6.61 -16.34
N GLY A 25 8.05 7.66 -16.75
CA GLY A 25 7.12 8.39 -15.88
C GLY A 25 5.98 7.51 -15.37
N ALA A 26 5.38 6.69 -16.24
CA ALA A 26 4.34 5.76 -15.85
C ALA A 26 4.84 4.70 -14.85
N CYS A 27 6.06 4.19 -15.03
CA CYS A 27 6.68 3.24 -14.09
C CYS A 27 6.90 3.84 -12.69
N LEU A 28 7.27 5.13 -12.60
CA LEU A 28 7.45 5.81 -11.32
C LEU A 28 6.14 5.96 -10.55
N ILE A 29 5.07 6.31 -11.27
CA ILE A 29 3.74 6.48 -10.67
C ILE A 29 3.18 5.11 -10.26
N ALA A 30 3.39 4.07 -11.07
CA ALA A 30 2.93 2.70 -10.86
C ALA A 30 3.72 1.91 -9.80
N THR A 31 4.34 2.59 -8.82
CA THR A 31 5.02 1.90 -7.72
C THR A 31 3.99 1.35 -6.74
N LYS A 32 4.03 0.02 -6.56
CA LYS A 32 3.22 -0.68 -5.57
C LYS A 32 3.59 -0.18 -4.16
N PRO A 33 2.61 0.16 -3.31
CA PRO A 33 2.92 0.55 -1.94
C PRO A 33 3.48 -0.64 -1.15
N GLY A 34 4.48 -0.36 -0.31
CA GLY A 34 5.17 -1.37 0.51
C GLY A 34 4.67 -1.44 1.95
N ASP A 35 5.16 -2.41 2.72
CA ASP A 35 4.72 -2.65 4.10
C ASP A 35 4.96 -1.45 5.03
N SER A 36 6.11 -0.78 4.91
CA SER A 36 6.39 0.43 5.71
C SER A 36 5.42 1.58 5.40
N GLN A 37 4.96 1.69 4.15
CA GLN A 37 3.96 2.71 3.80
C GLN A 37 2.59 2.35 4.37
N TYR A 38 2.25 1.06 4.37
CA TYR A 38 1.04 0.55 5.01
C TYR A 38 1.04 0.82 6.52
N GLU A 39 2.14 0.52 7.22
CA GLU A 39 2.25 0.77 8.67
C GLU A 39 2.09 2.26 9.01
N LYS A 40 2.72 3.16 8.23
CA LYS A 40 2.55 4.60 8.40
C LYS A 40 1.11 5.04 8.17
N TRP A 41 0.47 4.51 7.12
CA TRP A 41 -0.93 4.79 6.84
C TRP A 41 -1.85 4.26 7.95
N LEU A 42 -1.59 3.05 8.44
CA LEU A 42 -2.36 2.39 9.50
C LEU A 42 -2.28 3.19 10.81
N ALA A 43 -1.09 3.64 11.18
CA ALA A 43 -0.88 4.50 12.34
C ALA A 43 -1.58 5.86 12.19
N ALA A 44 -1.45 6.51 11.03
CA ALA A 44 -2.05 7.83 10.81
C ALA A 44 -3.58 7.79 10.69
N LYS A 45 -4.15 6.71 10.12
CA LYS A 45 -5.58 6.62 9.80
C LYS A 45 -6.39 5.96 10.90
N HIS A 46 -5.86 4.88 11.48
CA HIS A 46 -6.57 4.07 12.47
C HIS A 46 -5.98 4.18 13.88
N GLY A 47 -4.86 4.90 14.05
CA GLY A 47 -4.17 5.01 15.33
C GLY A 47 -3.50 3.70 15.77
N ILE A 48 -3.37 2.72 14.87
CA ILE A 48 -2.85 1.39 15.19
C ILE A 48 -1.35 1.35 14.92
N VAL A 49 -0.58 1.04 15.95
CA VAL A 49 0.88 0.84 15.88
C VAL A 49 1.20 -0.52 16.45
N CYS A 50 1.94 -1.32 15.67
CA CYS A 50 2.45 -2.61 16.10
C CYS A 50 3.97 -2.59 16.12
N TRP A 51 4.57 -3.22 17.11
CA TRP A 51 6.01 -3.47 17.14
C TRP A 51 6.27 -4.89 17.63
N ASN A 52 7.42 -5.43 17.22
CA ASN A 52 7.90 -6.70 17.74
C ASN A 52 8.64 -6.44 19.04
N ASP A 53 8.16 -7.04 20.11
CA ASP A 53 8.84 -7.03 21.41
C ASP A 53 10.08 -7.95 21.37
N PRO A 54 11.13 -7.69 22.17
CA PRO A 54 12.26 -8.59 22.33
C PRO A 54 11.90 -10.05 22.63
N MET A 55 10.72 -10.29 23.19
CA MET A 55 10.20 -11.64 23.48
C MET A 55 9.50 -12.33 22.29
N LEU A 56 9.68 -11.83 21.05
CA LEU A 56 9.03 -12.34 19.83
C LEU A 56 7.50 -12.26 19.84
N LEU A 57 6.93 -11.43 20.71
CA LEU A 57 5.51 -11.14 20.74
C LEU A 57 5.22 -9.87 19.93
N THR A 58 4.31 -9.97 18.97
CA THR A 58 3.80 -8.81 18.23
C THR A 58 2.83 -8.07 19.15
N VAL A 59 3.24 -6.91 19.65
CA VAL A 59 2.40 -6.06 20.50
C VAL A 59 1.82 -4.95 19.64
N CYS A 60 0.50 -4.80 19.67
CA CYS A 60 -0.21 -3.75 18.96
C CYS A 60 -0.97 -2.86 19.93
N LYS A 61 -1.02 -1.57 19.61
CA LYS A 61 -1.86 -0.59 20.31
C LYS A 61 -2.70 0.20 19.33
N LYS A 62 -3.93 0.54 19.72
CA LYS A 62 -4.81 1.47 19.03
C LYS A 62 -5.01 2.71 19.91
N ASP A 63 -4.63 3.88 19.42
CA ASP A 63 -4.77 5.16 20.15
C ASP A 63 -4.14 5.14 21.56
N GLY A 64 -3.12 4.30 21.76
CA GLY A 64 -2.45 4.11 23.06
C GLY A 64 -2.95 2.93 23.89
N GLU A 65 -4.12 2.36 23.58
CA GLU A 65 -4.70 1.21 24.27
C GLU A 65 -4.24 -0.12 23.65
N PRO A 66 -3.99 -1.17 24.45
CA PRO A 66 -3.58 -2.47 23.92
C PRO A 66 -4.69 -3.11 23.08
N ILE A 67 -4.32 -3.65 21.92
CA ILE A 67 -5.21 -4.45 21.07
C ILE A 67 -4.55 -5.77 20.74
N GLU A 68 -5.36 -6.83 20.65
CA GLU A 68 -4.86 -8.14 20.25
C GLU A 68 -4.87 -8.24 18.72
N TRP A 69 -3.71 -8.55 18.13
CA TRP A 69 -3.61 -8.86 16.72
C TRP A 69 -3.95 -10.34 16.48
N ARG A 70 -4.99 -10.59 15.67
CA ARG A 70 -5.48 -11.95 15.41
C ARG A 70 -4.90 -12.54 14.13
N SER A 71 -4.95 -11.78 13.05
CA SER A 71 -4.52 -12.27 11.74
C SER A 71 -4.21 -11.14 10.78
N LYS A 72 -3.32 -11.45 9.83
CA LYS A 72 -2.95 -10.62 8.69
C LYS A 72 -3.00 -11.43 7.41
N GLY A 73 -3.72 -10.92 6.42
CA GLY A 73 -3.76 -11.43 5.06
C GLY A 73 -3.22 -10.38 4.11
N VAL A 74 -2.10 -10.67 3.44
CA VAL A 74 -1.54 -9.79 2.42
C VAL A 74 -1.66 -10.46 1.06
N THR A 75 -2.27 -9.78 0.11
CA THR A 75 -2.32 -10.20 -1.29
C THR A 75 -1.64 -9.15 -2.16
N THR A 76 -0.57 -9.57 -2.82
CA THR A 76 0.23 -8.72 -3.70
C THR A 76 -0.20 -8.92 -5.15
N GLY A 77 -0.59 -7.85 -5.83
CA GLY A 77 -0.71 -7.78 -7.28
C GLY A 77 0.42 -6.96 -7.91
N VAL A 78 0.43 -6.88 -9.25
CA VAL A 78 1.48 -6.17 -10.02
C VAL A 78 1.57 -4.69 -9.63
N PHE A 79 0.42 -4.03 -9.43
CA PHE A 79 0.33 -2.63 -9.04
C PHE A 79 -0.45 -2.40 -7.75
N THR A 80 -0.88 -3.48 -7.10
CA THR A 80 -1.84 -3.42 -5.99
C THR A 80 -1.30 -4.16 -4.77
N LEU A 81 -1.62 -3.64 -3.59
CA LEU A 81 -1.40 -4.31 -2.31
C LEU A 81 -2.73 -4.40 -1.59
N LYS A 82 -3.32 -5.58 -1.47
CA LYS A 82 -4.50 -5.77 -0.63
C LYS A 82 -4.05 -6.26 0.73
N VAL A 83 -4.46 -5.58 1.78
CA VAL A 83 -4.18 -5.99 3.16
C VAL A 83 -5.48 -6.16 3.90
N ARG A 84 -5.59 -7.27 4.63
CA ARG A 84 -6.66 -7.58 5.55
C ARG A 84 -6.06 -7.86 6.91
N ASP A 85 -6.26 -6.97 7.86
CA ASP A 85 -5.82 -7.17 9.23
C ASP A 85 -7.04 -7.27 10.14
N ARG A 86 -6.99 -8.18 11.12
CA ARG A 86 -8.02 -8.30 12.14
C ARG A 86 -7.40 -8.09 13.51
N TYR A 87 -8.00 -7.17 14.25
CA TYR A 87 -7.69 -6.87 15.64
C TYR A 87 -8.91 -7.08 16.51
N THR A 88 -8.69 -7.47 17.75
CA THR A 88 -9.75 -7.60 18.75
C THR A 88 -9.38 -6.87 20.03
N THR A 89 -10.40 -6.26 20.62
CA THR A 89 -10.43 -5.74 21.98
C THR A 89 -11.55 -6.50 22.71
N ASP A 90 -11.61 -6.39 24.04
CA ASP A 90 -12.57 -7.10 24.89
C ASP A 90 -14.04 -6.96 24.42
N ASP A 91 -14.40 -5.83 23.82
CA ASP A 91 -15.78 -5.49 23.43
C ASP A 91 -15.95 -5.19 21.93
N ARG A 92 -14.87 -5.21 21.14
CA ARG A 92 -14.91 -4.82 19.71
C ARG A 92 -13.94 -5.62 18.85
N THR A 93 -14.38 -5.94 17.64
CA THR A 93 -13.51 -6.46 16.58
C THR A 93 -13.31 -5.40 15.50
N TYR A 94 -12.06 -5.10 15.19
CA TYR A 94 -11.66 -4.20 14.11
C TYR A 94 -11.13 -5.03 12.94
N GLU A 95 -11.84 -4.98 11.81
CA GLU A 95 -11.42 -5.67 10.58
C GLU A 95 -10.99 -4.60 9.58
N ILE A 96 -9.68 -4.43 9.44
CA ILE A 96 -9.08 -3.45 8.54
C ILE A 96 -8.93 -4.08 7.17
N HIS A 97 -9.66 -3.57 6.19
CA HIS A 97 -9.54 -3.97 4.79
C HIS A 97 -9.06 -2.79 3.98
N THR A 98 -7.91 -2.93 3.32
CA THR A 98 -7.39 -1.85 2.48
C THR A 98 -6.88 -2.35 1.13
N ILE A 99 -6.94 -1.47 0.15
CA ILE A 99 -6.34 -1.66 -1.16
C ILE A 99 -5.37 -0.50 -1.40
N GLY A 100 -4.08 -0.83 -1.39
CA GLY A 100 -2.98 0.02 -1.79
C GLY A 100 -2.84 0.07 -3.32
N LEU A 101 -2.85 1.28 -3.88
CA LEU A 101 -2.72 1.59 -5.30
C LEU A 101 -1.91 2.88 -5.45
N PHE A 102 -0.88 2.89 -6.30
CA PHE A 102 -0.12 4.11 -6.63
C PHE A 102 0.36 4.91 -5.40
N GLY A 103 0.93 4.22 -4.39
CA GLY A 103 1.39 4.85 -3.14
C GLY A 103 0.29 5.36 -2.19
N SER A 104 -0.99 5.16 -2.53
CA SER A 104 -2.15 5.52 -1.71
C SER A 104 -2.88 4.28 -1.22
N PHE A 105 -3.67 4.42 -0.16
CA PHE A 105 -4.46 3.33 0.43
C PHE A 105 -5.93 3.71 0.53
N ILE A 106 -6.80 2.83 0.04
CA ILE A 106 -8.26 2.97 0.11
C ILE A 106 -8.78 2.08 1.22
N ASP A 107 -9.50 2.68 2.17
CA ASP A 107 -10.04 2.03 3.37
C ASP A 107 -11.44 1.45 3.15
N PHE A 108 -11.61 0.19 3.54
CA PHE A 108 -12.87 -0.56 3.57
C PHE A 108 -13.06 -1.25 4.93
N SER A 109 -12.44 -0.72 5.98
CA SER A 109 -12.50 -1.28 7.32
C SER A 109 -13.92 -1.34 7.87
N VAL A 110 -14.18 -2.38 8.66
CA VAL A 110 -15.46 -2.60 9.34
C VAL A 110 -15.19 -2.77 10.82
N ILE A 111 -15.95 -2.05 11.64
CA ILE A 111 -15.93 -2.18 13.09
C ILE A 111 -17.18 -2.95 13.50
N LYS A 112 -17.00 -4.11 14.13
CA LYS A 112 -18.10 -4.88 14.72
C LYS A 112 -18.00 -4.71 16.23
N GLY A 113 -19.00 -4.06 16.82
CA GLY A 113 -19.20 -4.12 18.26
C GLY A 113 -19.72 -5.51 18.62
N ASP A 114 -19.20 -6.11 19.68
CA ASP A 114 -19.82 -7.31 20.21
C ASP A 114 -21.16 -6.88 20.80
N GLY A 115 -22.23 -7.29 20.13
CA GLY A 115 -23.58 -6.91 20.49
C GLY A 115 -23.94 -7.57 21.81
N SER A 116 -23.66 -6.91 22.93
CA SER A 116 -24.37 -7.15 24.18
C SER A 116 -25.80 -6.60 24.02
N GLY A 117 -26.59 -7.28 23.19
CA GLY A 117 -28.04 -7.16 23.17
C GLY A 117 -28.58 -8.06 24.27
N VAL A 118 -28.92 -7.44 25.40
CA VAL A 118 -29.83 -7.97 26.42
C VAL A 118 -31.19 -8.26 25.80
#